data_AF-A0A1C8ZV56-F1
#
_entry.id   AF-A0A1C8ZV56-F1
#
_cell.length_a   1.000
_cell.length_b   1.000
_cell.length_c   1.000
_cell.angle_alpha   90.00
_cell.angle_beta   90.00
_cell.angle_gamma   90.00
#
_symmetry.space_group_name_H-M   'P 1'
#
loop_
_entity.id
_entity.type
_entity.pdbx_description
1 polymer ?
#
loop_
_entity_poly.entity_id
_entity_poly.type
_entity_poly.pdbx_seq_one_letter_code
_entity_poly.pdbx_strand_id
1 'polypeptide(L)'
;MTETIVKEAKKIAERIIKYETRKYLGKVYILWSTYPLIITLFYSIIVDYFPSLYNDKFFTFSFQALLIGLYFVIIYMLIRKLVITTLRYNGIYGKGSKKRSRIVTPLLWSLIILVTLVMFLGYYTSDILLAVSGSSIYTVFVIYSFYDSLRIVGIKYYDVLALASFAIGMMAIPFGIYLPFYIMSVFWIYAGYKSLVEVIEDE
;
A
#
# COMPACT_ATOMS: atom_id res chain seq x y z
N MET A 1 11.60 30.41 -29.01
CA MET A 1 12.47 30.32 -27.81
C MET A 1 11.66 29.95 -26.56
N THR A 2 10.58 30.67 -26.25
CA THR A 2 9.71 30.42 -25.09
C THR A 2 9.09 29.01 -25.06
N GLU A 3 8.63 28.49 -26.21
CA GLU A 3 8.09 27.13 -26.29
C GLU A 3 9.10 26.03 -25.99
N THR A 4 10.38 26.24 -26.34
CA THR A 4 11.46 25.29 -26.09
C THR A 4 11.79 25.25 -24.60
N ILE A 5 11.87 26.41 -23.95
CA ILE A 5 12.09 26.54 -22.50
C ILE A 5 10.95 25.87 -21.72
N VAL A 6 9.69 26.09 -22.13
CA VAL A 6 8.53 25.45 -21.50
C VAL A 6 8.57 23.92 -21.68
N LYS A 7 8.98 23.41 -22.84
CA LYS A 7 9.13 21.96 -23.08
C LYS A 7 10.24 21.34 -22.22
N GLU A 8 11.38 22.01 -22.09
CA GLU A 8 12.48 21.55 -21.23
C GLU A 8 12.10 21.57 -19.75
N ALA A 9 11.48 22.65 -19.27
CA ALA A 9 10.98 22.74 -17.90
C ALA A 9 9.97 21.63 -17.58
N LYS A 10 9.07 21.30 -18.52
CA LYS A 10 8.14 20.17 -18.37
C LYS A 10 8.85 18.82 -18.29
N LYS A 11 9.88 18.58 -19.11
CA LYS A 11 10.67 17.34 -19.06
C LYS A 11 11.41 17.19 -17.73
N ILE A 12 11.99 18.27 -17.21
CA ILE A 12 12.66 18.27 -15.90
C ILE A 12 11.65 17.97 -14.79
N ALA A 13 10.51 18.67 -14.79
CA ALA A 13 9.46 18.43 -13.81
C ALA A 13 8.90 17.00 -13.88
N GLU A 14 8.75 16.45 -15.08
CA GLU A 14 8.34 15.06 -15.30
C GLU A 14 9.34 14.08 -14.69
N ARG A 15 10.65 14.28 -14.91
CA ARG A 15 11.70 13.44 -14.32
C ARG A 15 11.67 13.48 -12.79
N ILE A 16 11.57 14.67 -12.20
CA ILE A 16 11.48 14.84 -10.74
C ILE A 16 10.27 14.09 -10.18
N ILE A 17 9.11 14.22 -10.82
CA ILE A 17 7.90 13.54 -10.35
C ILE A 17 8.03 12.03 -10.49
N LYS A 18 8.56 11.52 -11.60
CA LYS A 18 8.80 10.08 -11.79
C LYS A 18 9.71 9.52 -10.70
N TYR A 19 10.82 10.22 -10.41
CA TYR A 19 11.73 9.88 -9.33
C TYR A 19 11.00 9.86 -7.97
N GLU A 20 10.26 10.92 -7.63
CA GLU A 20 9.52 11.00 -6.35
C GLU A 20 8.49 9.87 -6.24
N THR A 21 7.71 9.63 -7.29
CA THR A 21 6.69 8.58 -7.33
C THR A 21 7.32 7.20 -7.15
N ARG A 22 8.43 6.88 -7.84
CA ARG A 22 9.11 5.58 -7.71
C ARG A 22 9.67 5.40 -6.30
N LYS A 23 10.26 6.44 -5.72
CA LYS A 23 10.77 6.45 -4.33
C LYS A 23 9.65 6.18 -3.32
N TYR A 24 8.49 6.81 -3.48
CA TYR A 24 7.36 6.58 -2.59
C TYR A 24 6.74 5.20 -2.78
N LEU A 25 6.62 4.71 -4.03
CA LEU A 25 6.20 3.33 -4.30
C LEU A 25 7.12 2.33 -3.59
N GLY A 26 8.44 2.51 -3.69
CA GLY A 26 9.41 1.67 -2.99
C GLY A 26 9.19 1.62 -1.48
N LYS A 27 8.99 2.80 -0.85
CA LYS A 27 8.68 2.89 0.58
C LYS A 27 7.37 2.21 0.96
N VAL A 28 6.33 2.39 0.13
CA VAL A 28 5.03 1.76 0.37
C VAL A 28 5.16 0.24 0.27
N TYR A 29 5.84 -0.28 -0.76
CA TYR A 29 6.04 -1.72 -0.93
C TYR A 29 6.75 -2.36 0.28
N ILE A 30 7.83 -1.73 0.76
CA ILE A 30 8.53 -2.21 1.96
C ILE A 30 7.59 -2.19 3.15
N LEU A 31 6.99 -1.03 3.45
CA LEU A 31 6.23 -0.84 4.68
C LEU A 31 4.98 -1.72 4.76
N TRP A 32 4.28 -1.90 3.64
CA TRP A 32 3.05 -2.71 3.58
C TRP A 32 3.31 -4.20 3.89
N SER A 33 4.55 -4.67 3.73
CA SER A 33 4.91 -6.07 4.00
C SER A 33 5.77 -6.26 5.25
N THR A 34 6.72 -5.37 5.52
CA THR A 34 7.56 -5.51 6.72
C THR A 34 6.78 -5.21 7.99
N TYR A 35 5.87 -4.24 7.97
CA TYR A 35 5.13 -3.86 9.18
C TYR A 35 4.21 -4.99 9.68
N PRO A 36 3.38 -5.65 8.83
CA PRO A 36 2.63 -6.82 9.26
C PRO A 36 3.50 -7.96 9.78
N LEU A 37 4.64 -8.26 9.15
CA LEU A 37 5.57 -9.29 9.62
C LEU A 37 6.12 -8.97 11.02
N ILE A 38 6.47 -7.70 11.25
CA ILE A 38 6.95 -7.23 12.56
C ILE A 38 5.83 -7.37 13.60
N ILE A 39 4.58 -7.00 13.28
CA ILE A 39 3.44 -7.22 14.19
C ILE A 39 3.29 -8.70 14.52
N THR A 40 3.31 -9.58 13.51
CA THR A 40 3.20 -11.03 13.72
C THR A 40 4.29 -11.54 14.65
N LEU A 41 5.54 -11.11 14.46
CA LEU A 41 6.66 -11.48 15.31
C LEU A 41 6.49 -10.98 16.75
N PHE A 42 6.10 -9.71 16.95
CA PHE A 42 5.81 -9.17 18.29
C PHE A 42 4.68 -9.94 18.98
N TYR A 43 3.63 -10.27 18.23
CA TYR A 43 2.50 -11.01 18.74
C TYR A 43 2.91 -12.43 19.17
N SER A 44 3.70 -13.14 18.36
CA SER A 44 4.27 -14.46 18.72
C SER A 44 5.11 -14.38 20.00
N ILE A 45 5.96 -13.35 20.14
CA ILE A 45 6.77 -13.16 21.36
C ILE A 45 5.87 -12.95 22.59
N ILE A 46 4.81 -12.15 22.48
CA ILE A 46 3.88 -11.90 23.59
C ILE A 46 3.15 -13.19 23.97
N VAL A 47 2.68 -13.96 22.99
CA VAL A 47 1.98 -15.23 23.23
C VAL A 47 2.90 -16.24 23.92
N ASP A 48 4.13 -16.40 23.46
CA ASP A 48 5.04 -17.46 23.93
C ASP A 48 5.73 -17.12 25.25
N TYR A 49 6.10 -15.85 25.46
CA TYR A 49 6.92 -15.43 26.61
C TYR A 49 6.16 -14.61 27.66
N PHE A 50 5.01 -14.03 27.31
CA PHE A 50 4.20 -13.20 28.21
C PHE A 50 2.72 -13.61 28.21
N PRO A 51 2.40 -14.89 28.50
CA PRO A 51 1.04 -15.41 28.40
C PRO A 51 0.04 -14.71 29.32
N SER A 52 0.50 -14.13 30.46
CA SER A 52 -0.34 -13.33 31.35
C SER A 52 -0.83 -12.04 30.68
N LEU A 53 0.03 -11.36 29.91
CA LEU A 53 -0.34 -10.18 29.13
C LEU A 53 -1.25 -10.56 27.96
N TYR A 54 -0.98 -11.69 27.30
CA TYR A 54 -1.80 -12.19 26.21
C TYR A 54 -3.24 -12.50 26.66
N ASN A 55 -3.39 -13.16 27.80
CA ASN A 55 -4.68 -13.54 28.36
C ASN A 55 -5.49 -12.35 28.91
N ASP A 56 -4.83 -11.21 29.19
CA ASP A 56 -5.54 -9.96 29.46
C ASP A 56 -6.15 -9.42 28.16
N LYS A 57 -7.46 -9.63 28.01
CA LYS A 57 -8.23 -9.20 26.85
C LYS A 57 -8.14 -7.70 26.61
N PHE A 58 -8.10 -6.88 27.66
CA PHE A 58 -8.02 -5.43 27.52
C PHE A 58 -6.66 -5.00 27.00
N PHE A 59 -5.59 -5.57 27.57
CA PHE A 59 -4.23 -5.34 27.10
C PHE A 59 -4.06 -5.77 25.64
N THR A 60 -4.43 -7.02 25.31
CA THR A 60 -4.26 -7.59 23.96
C THR A 60 -5.03 -6.79 22.92
N PHE A 61 -6.29 -6.42 23.20
CA PHE A 61 -7.07 -5.58 22.30
C PHE A 61 -6.44 -4.19 22.11
N SER A 62 -6.06 -3.53 23.19
CA SER A 62 -5.46 -2.19 23.14
C SER A 62 -4.13 -2.18 22.39
N PHE A 63 -3.30 -3.20 22.60
CA PHE A 63 -2.02 -3.38 21.93
C PHE A 63 -2.20 -3.62 20.42
N GLN A 64 -3.11 -4.51 20.03
CA GLN A 64 -3.43 -4.75 18.61
C GLN A 64 -4.00 -3.49 17.94
N ALA A 65 -4.92 -2.79 18.61
CA ALA A 65 -5.49 -1.54 18.10
C ALA A 65 -4.42 -0.46 17.90
N LEU A 66 -3.48 -0.33 18.84
CA LEU A 66 -2.36 0.62 18.73
C LEU A 66 -1.48 0.32 17.51
N LEU A 67 -1.05 -0.94 17.34
CA LEU A 67 -0.19 -1.34 16.23
C LEU A 67 -0.88 -1.18 14.87
N ILE A 68 -2.14 -1.60 14.76
CA ILE A 68 -2.94 -1.43 13.55
C ILE A 68 -3.16 0.07 13.26
N GLY A 69 -3.44 0.87 14.29
CA GLY A 69 -3.59 2.33 14.15
C GLY A 69 -2.32 3.00 13.62
N LEU A 70 -1.17 2.68 14.22
CA LEU A 70 0.14 3.19 13.77
C LEU A 70 0.44 2.78 12.33
N TYR A 71 0.16 1.54 11.96
CA TYR A 71 0.28 1.06 10.58
C TYR A 71 -0.49 1.95 9.60
N PHE A 72 -1.78 2.16 9.86
CA PHE A 72 -2.63 2.98 9.00
C PHE A 72 -2.17 4.42 8.91
N VAL A 73 -1.71 5.01 10.02
CA VAL A 73 -1.16 6.38 10.02
C VAL A 73 0.05 6.49 9.10
N ILE A 74 1.03 5.58 9.22
CA ILE A 74 2.25 5.62 8.42
C ILE A 74 1.95 5.37 6.94
N ILE A 75 1.13 4.36 6.65
CA ILE A 75 0.65 4.05 5.29
C ILE A 75 -0.05 5.26 4.68
N TYR A 76 -0.98 5.88 5.41
CA TYR A 76 -1.69 7.08 4.96
C TYR A 76 -0.74 8.24 4.64
N MET A 77 0.29 8.46 5.46
CA MET A 77 1.30 9.50 5.19
C MET A 77 2.06 9.26 3.88
N LEU A 78 2.45 8.01 3.59
CA LEU A 78 3.16 7.67 2.35
C LEU A 78 2.24 7.78 1.13
N ILE A 79 1.03 7.25 1.25
CA ILE A 79 -0.01 7.36 0.22
C ILE A 79 -0.29 8.80 -0.11
N ARG A 80 -0.48 9.67 0.89
CA ARG A 80 -0.76 11.09 0.67
C ARG A 80 0.32 11.72 -0.22
N LYS A 81 1.58 11.32 -0.05
CA LYS A 81 2.68 11.78 -0.90
C LYS A 81 2.55 11.25 -2.34
N LEU A 82 2.20 9.98 -2.53
CA LEU A 82 1.87 9.44 -3.87
C LEU A 82 0.74 10.23 -4.54
N VAL A 83 -0.37 10.46 -3.82
CA VAL A 83 -1.50 11.26 -4.34
C VAL A 83 -1.02 12.64 -4.79
N ILE A 84 -0.23 13.33 -3.97
CA ILE A 84 0.32 14.64 -4.31
C ILE A 84 1.19 14.58 -5.57
N THR A 85 2.05 13.57 -5.72
CA THR A 85 2.86 13.40 -6.94
C THR A 85 2.01 13.17 -8.18
N THR A 86 0.96 12.36 -8.08
CA THR A 86 0.00 12.12 -9.17
C THR A 86 -0.75 13.40 -9.56
N LEU A 87 -1.17 14.20 -8.58
CA LEU A 87 -1.81 15.50 -8.82
C LEU A 87 -0.88 16.47 -9.54
N ARG A 88 0.40 16.52 -9.16
CA ARG A 88 1.43 17.34 -9.81
C ARG A 88 1.64 16.90 -11.25
N TYR A 89 1.74 15.59 -11.50
CA TYR A 89 1.92 15.03 -12.83
C TYR A 89 0.79 15.41 -13.78
N ASN A 90 -0.46 15.22 -13.35
CA ASN A 90 -1.64 15.59 -14.14
C ASN A 90 -1.69 17.12 -14.41
N GLY A 91 -1.21 17.92 -13.47
CA GLY A 91 -1.07 19.37 -13.62
C GLY A 91 -0.12 19.81 -14.74
N ILE A 92 0.95 19.05 -15.01
CA ILE A 92 1.93 19.36 -16.07
C ILE A 92 1.32 19.24 -17.47
N TYR A 93 0.49 18.22 -17.68
CA TYR A 93 -0.08 17.90 -19.00
C TYR A 93 -1.49 18.47 -19.23
N GLY A 94 -2.08 19.13 -18.22
CA GLY A 94 -3.46 19.60 -18.30
C GLY A 94 -4.49 18.47 -18.50
N LYS A 95 -4.07 17.21 -18.30
CA LYS A 95 -4.91 16.02 -18.47
C LYS A 95 -5.70 15.80 -17.19
N GLY A 96 -6.93 16.30 -17.17
CA GLY A 96 -7.93 15.98 -16.16
C GLY A 96 -8.38 17.18 -15.32
N SER A 97 -9.67 17.17 -14.97
CA SER A 97 -10.23 18.09 -13.98
C SER A 97 -9.46 17.95 -12.67
N LYS A 98 -8.73 19.00 -12.27
CA LYS A 98 -8.07 19.14 -10.95
C LYS A 98 -9.02 18.79 -9.79
N LYS A 99 -10.33 18.90 -10.02
CA LYS A 99 -11.40 18.59 -9.05
C LYS A 99 -11.63 17.09 -8.89
N ARG A 100 -11.58 16.30 -9.97
CA ARG A 100 -11.82 14.84 -9.95
C ARG A 100 -10.72 14.10 -9.20
N SER A 101 -9.44 14.39 -9.47
CA SER A 101 -8.34 13.71 -8.77
C SER A 101 -8.15 14.18 -7.32
N ARG A 102 -8.57 15.40 -6.97
CA ARG A 102 -8.56 15.87 -5.57
C ARG A 102 -9.60 15.20 -4.69
N ILE A 103 -10.67 14.66 -5.26
CA ILE A 103 -11.79 14.06 -4.53
C ILE A 103 -11.72 12.53 -4.61
N VAL A 104 -11.54 11.98 -5.82
CA VAL A 104 -11.58 10.53 -6.04
C VAL A 104 -10.47 9.80 -5.30
N THR A 105 -9.24 10.33 -5.32
CA THR A 105 -8.12 9.65 -4.69
C THR A 105 -8.25 9.56 -3.16
N PRO A 106 -8.53 10.64 -2.39
CA PRO A 106 -8.78 10.51 -0.96
C PRO A 106 -10.04 9.66 -0.64
N LEU A 107 -11.07 9.71 -1.48
CA LEU A 107 -12.28 8.91 -1.30
C LEU A 107 -12.02 7.40 -1.46
N LEU A 108 -11.19 7.00 -2.43
CA LEU A 108 -10.71 5.63 -2.58
C LEU A 108 -9.94 5.15 -1.34
N TRP A 109 -9.13 6.02 -0.73
CA TRP A 109 -8.40 5.66 0.49
C TRP A 109 -9.29 5.52 1.72
N SER A 110 -10.32 6.37 1.87
CA SER A 110 -11.33 6.15 2.91
C SER A 110 -12.12 4.86 2.70
N LEU A 111 -12.40 4.48 1.45
CA LEU A 111 -13.04 3.22 1.12
C LEU A 111 -12.14 2.03 1.47
N ILE A 112 -10.83 2.11 1.24
CA ILE A 112 -9.87 1.06 1.64
C ILE A 112 -9.92 0.82 3.15
N ILE A 113 -9.98 1.87 3.97
CA ILE A 113 -10.11 1.75 5.43
C ILE A 113 -11.43 1.07 5.80
N LEU A 114 -12.55 1.54 5.23
CA LEU A 114 -13.87 0.98 5.49
C LEU A 114 -13.94 -0.51 5.12
N VAL A 115 -13.44 -0.88 3.95
CA VAL A 115 -13.43 -2.26 3.47
C VAL A 115 -12.50 -3.13 4.33
N THR A 116 -11.40 -2.56 4.83
CA THR A 116 -10.54 -3.28 5.79
C THR A 116 -11.31 -3.63 7.06
N LEU A 117 -12.12 -2.71 7.60
CA LEU A 117 -12.97 -2.98 8.75
C LEU A 117 -13.99 -4.10 8.47
N VAL A 118 -14.59 -4.12 7.28
CA VAL A 118 -15.51 -5.19 6.86
C VAL A 118 -14.80 -6.54 6.76
N MET A 119 -13.58 -6.57 6.21
CA MET A 119 -12.76 -7.78 6.14
C MET A 119 -12.41 -8.30 7.54
N PHE A 120 -11.99 -7.42 8.46
CA PHE A 120 -11.72 -7.77 9.86
C PHE A 120 -12.98 -8.26 10.58
N LEU A 121 -14.13 -7.64 10.32
CA LEU A 121 -15.40 -8.06 10.89
C LEU A 121 -15.73 -9.49 10.44
N GLY A 122 -15.64 -9.79 9.14
CA GLY A 122 -15.88 -11.14 8.61
C GLY A 122 -14.94 -12.19 9.22
N TYR A 123 -13.66 -11.85 9.38
CA TYR A 123 -12.70 -12.72 10.05
C TYR A 123 -13.07 -12.95 11.53
N TYR A 124 -13.43 -11.90 12.26
CA TYR A 124 -13.79 -11.98 13.67
C TYR A 124 -15.10 -12.73 13.93
N THR A 125 -16.09 -12.57 13.05
CA THR A 125 -17.38 -13.29 13.13
C THR A 125 -17.32 -14.69 12.53
N SER A 126 -16.17 -15.12 12.01
CA SER A 126 -16.01 -16.39 11.28
C SER A 126 -16.98 -16.53 10.08
N ASP A 127 -17.38 -15.41 9.48
CA ASP A 127 -18.20 -15.38 8.27
C ASP A 127 -17.29 -15.38 7.04
N ILE A 128 -17.14 -16.56 6.43
CA ILE A 128 -16.26 -16.75 5.28
C ILE A 128 -16.69 -15.93 4.06
N LEU A 129 -18.00 -15.75 3.83
CA LEU A 129 -18.49 -14.98 2.68
C LEU A 129 -18.18 -13.49 2.87
N LEU A 130 -18.36 -12.99 4.09
CA LEU A 130 -18.01 -11.62 4.43
C LEU A 130 -16.49 -11.39 4.36
N ALA A 131 -15.69 -12.34 4.84
CA ALA A 131 -14.23 -12.26 4.78
C ALA A 131 -13.70 -12.29 3.33
N VAL A 132 -14.21 -13.19 2.48
CA VAL A 132 -13.81 -13.31 1.07
C VAL A 132 -14.25 -12.08 0.26
N SER A 133 -15.49 -11.62 0.44
CA SER A 133 -15.98 -10.42 -0.25
C SER A 133 -15.20 -9.17 0.18
N GLY A 134 -14.97 -8.99 1.48
CA GLY A 134 -14.13 -7.92 2.01
C GLY A 134 -12.71 -7.95 1.44
N SER A 135 -12.06 -9.12 1.44
CA SER A 135 -10.71 -9.30 0.90
C SER A 135 -10.64 -9.03 -0.60
N SER A 136 -11.66 -9.45 -1.35
CA SER A 136 -11.75 -9.22 -2.80
C SER A 136 -11.89 -7.74 -3.13
N ILE A 137 -12.80 -7.05 -2.45
CA ILE A 137 -13.02 -5.62 -2.62
C ILE A 137 -11.76 -4.84 -2.22
N TYR A 138 -11.14 -5.19 -1.10
CA TYR A 138 -9.89 -4.60 -0.63
C TYR A 138 -8.78 -4.75 -1.66
N THR A 139 -8.65 -5.96 -2.22
CA THR A 139 -7.65 -6.28 -3.23
C THR A 139 -7.79 -5.40 -4.46
N VAL A 140 -9.01 -5.29 -4.99
CA VAL A 140 -9.30 -4.46 -6.16
C VAL A 140 -8.97 -2.99 -5.89
N PHE A 141 -9.37 -2.46 -4.74
CA PHE A 141 -9.09 -1.06 -4.41
C PHE A 141 -7.60 -0.78 -4.24
N VAL A 142 -6.85 -1.68 -3.60
CA VAL A 142 -5.40 -1.52 -3.45
C VAL A 142 -4.74 -1.58 -4.82
N ILE A 143 -5.00 -2.59 -5.65
CA ILE A 143 -4.42 -2.68 -7.01
C ILE A 143 -4.77 -1.44 -7.84
N TYR A 144 -6.03 -1.02 -7.81
CA TYR A 144 -6.49 0.18 -8.52
C TYR A 144 -5.80 1.46 -8.04
N SER A 145 -5.57 1.59 -6.73
CA SER A 145 -4.91 2.79 -6.18
C SER A 145 -3.43 2.90 -6.60
N PHE A 146 -2.76 1.77 -6.87
CA PHE A 146 -1.40 1.75 -7.40
C PHE A 146 -1.34 2.06 -8.90
N TYR A 147 -2.43 1.79 -9.65
CA TYR A 147 -2.46 1.93 -11.11
C TYR A 147 -2.03 3.32 -11.61
N ASP A 148 -2.57 4.39 -11.00
CA ASP A 148 -2.24 5.76 -11.40
C ASP A 148 -0.75 6.08 -11.17
N SER A 149 -0.20 5.63 -10.04
CA SER A 149 1.21 5.86 -9.70
C SER A 149 2.12 5.07 -10.64
N LEU A 150 1.80 3.80 -10.90
CA LEU A 150 2.57 2.94 -11.81
C LEU A 150 2.51 3.42 -13.26
N ARG A 151 1.38 3.99 -13.69
CA ARG A 151 1.27 4.59 -15.03
C ARG A 151 2.22 5.78 -15.22
N ILE A 152 2.50 6.54 -14.15
CA ILE A 152 3.45 7.68 -14.20
C ILE A 152 4.88 7.19 -14.40
N VAL A 153 5.30 6.17 -13.64
CA VAL A 153 6.69 5.69 -13.60
C VAL A 153 6.97 4.55 -14.58
N GLY A 154 5.94 3.98 -15.19
CA GLY A 154 6.01 2.75 -15.98
C GLY A 154 5.95 1.49 -15.10
N ILE A 155 5.16 0.50 -15.51
CA ILE A 155 5.04 -0.78 -14.79
C ILE A 155 6.29 -1.63 -15.06
N LYS A 156 6.92 -2.13 -14.01
CA LYS A 156 8.05 -3.07 -14.08
C LYS A 156 7.62 -4.48 -13.68
N TYR A 157 8.44 -5.49 -14.00
CA TYR A 157 8.12 -6.88 -13.68
C TYR A 157 7.94 -7.11 -12.17
N TYR A 158 8.74 -6.45 -11.33
CA TYR A 158 8.64 -6.60 -9.88
C TYR A 158 7.37 -5.93 -9.32
N ASP A 159 6.85 -4.88 -9.96
CA ASP A 159 5.56 -4.27 -9.60
C ASP A 159 4.42 -5.28 -9.85
N VAL A 160 4.48 -6.00 -10.98
CA VAL A 160 3.52 -7.05 -11.33
C VAL A 160 3.59 -8.21 -10.34
N LEU A 161 4.79 -8.68 -10.00
CA LEU A 161 4.97 -9.76 -9.01
C LEU A 161 4.42 -9.38 -7.63
N ALA A 162 4.66 -8.14 -7.18
CA ALA A 162 4.11 -7.64 -5.92
C ALA A 162 2.58 -7.63 -5.96
N LEU A 163 1.96 -7.02 -6.97
CA LEU A 163 0.50 -6.93 -7.05
C LEU A 163 -0.18 -8.29 -7.27
N ALA A 164 0.42 -9.19 -8.05
CA ALA A 164 -0.10 -10.54 -8.26
C ALA A 164 -0.02 -11.39 -6.99
N SER A 165 1.12 -11.39 -6.30
CA SER A 165 1.26 -12.10 -5.04
C SER A 165 0.38 -11.51 -3.93
N PHE A 166 0.12 -10.20 -3.95
CA PHE A 166 -0.86 -9.56 -3.08
C PHE A 166 -2.27 -10.07 -3.32
N ALA A 167 -2.71 -10.14 -4.59
CA ALA A 167 -4.01 -10.69 -4.92
C ALA A 167 -4.16 -12.15 -4.45
N ILE A 168 -3.14 -12.99 -4.69
CA ILE A 168 -3.14 -14.38 -4.24
C ILE A 168 -3.18 -14.46 -2.71
N GLY A 169 -2.35 -13.67 -2.02
CA GLY A 169 -2.29 -13.61 -0.56
C GLY A 169 -3.62 -13.21 0.06
N MET A 170 -4.24 -12.13 -0.42
CA MET A 170 -5.53 -11.65 0.08
C MET A 170 -6.67 -12.65 -0.17
N MET A 171 -6.61 -13.43 -1.25
CA MET A 171 -7.61 -14.49 -1.49
C MET A 171 -7.38 -15.73 -0.62
N ALA A 172 -6.15 -15.98 -0.16
CA ALA A 172 -5.79 -17.15 0.64
C ALA A 172 -6.06 -16.95 2.15
N ILE A 173 -5.91 -15.72 2.65
CA ILE A 173 -6.07 -15.38 4.08
C ILE A 173 -7.44 -15.80 4.66
N PRO A 174 -8.59 -15.57 4.00
CA PRO A 174 -9.90 -15.99 4.51
C PRO A 174 -10.02 -17.50 4.75
N PHE A 175 -9.23 -18.32 4.05
CA PHE A 175 -9.21 -19.77 4.20
C PHE A 175 -8.17 -20.27 5.22
N GLY A 176 -7.52 -19.35 5.96
CA GLY A 176 -6.49 -19.70 6.95
C GLY A 176 -5.16 -20.16 6.32
N ILE A 177 -4.94 -19.91 5.03
CA ILE A 177 -3.72 -20.30 4.33
C ILE A 177 -2.72 -19.14 4.38
N TYR A 178 -1.76 -19.20 5.30
CA TYR A 178 -0.80 -18.10 5.53
C TYR A 178 0.46 -18.15 4.65
N LEU A 179 0.78 -19.29 4.02
CA LEU A 179 1.96 -19.40 3.15
C LEU A 179 2.00 -18.34 2.03
N PRO A 180 0.89 -18.09 1.29
CA PRO A 180 0.82 -17.02 0.29
C PRO A 180 1.09 -15.62 0.85
N PHE A 181 0.74 -15.36 2.11
CA PHE A 181 1.03 -14.08 2.75
C PHE A 181 2.54 -13.87 2.93
N TYR A 182 3.29 -14.88 3.34
CA TYR A 182 4.75 -14.79 3.44
C TYR A 182 5.42 -14.62 2.07
N ILE A 183 4.93 -15.34 1.06
CA ILE A 183 5.40 -15.19 -0.33
C ILE A 183 5.14 -13.76 -0.85
N MET A 184 3.94 -13.24 -0.59
CA MET A 184 3.60 -11.84 -0.88
C MET A 184 4.60 -10.89 -0.21
N SER A 185 4.92 -11.08 1.07
CA SER A 185 5.86 -10.22 1.78
C SER A 185 7.24 -10.19 1.12
N VAL A 186 7.75 -11.34 0.65
CA VAL A 186 9.04 -11.42 -0.06
C VAL A 186 9.00 -10.60 -1.35
N PHE A 187 7.97 -10.79 -2.18
CA PHE A 187 7.86 -10.06 -3.45
C PHE A 187 7.68 -8.56 -3.27
N TRP A 188 6.95 -8.14 -2.23
CA TRP A 188 6.79 -6.72 -1.92
C TRP A 188 8.06 -6.09 -1.38
N ILE A 189 8.77 -6.75 -0.48
CA ILE A 189 10.09 -6.26 -0.02
C ILE A 189 11.05 -6.16 -1.20
N TYR A 190 11.06 -7.17 -2.08
CA TYR A 190 11.88 -7.16 -3.29
C TYR A 190 11.52 -6.01 -4.25
N ALA A 191 10.23 -5.81 -4.54
CA ALA A 191 9.75 -4.70 -5.37
C ALA A 191 10.10 -3.34 -4.75
N GLY A 192 10.01 -3.25 -3.43
CA GLY A 192 10.42 -2.09 -2.65
C GLY A 192 11.90 -1.77 -2.78
N TYR A 193 12.75 -2.78 -2.58
CA TYR A 193 14.20 -2.68 -2.78
C TYR A 193 14.54 -2.27 -4.21
N LYS A 194 14.03 -2.98 -5.23
CA LYS A 194 14.30 -2.66 -6.64
C LYS A 194 13.85 -1.25 -7.00
N SER A 195 12.69 -0.81 -6.51
CA SER A 195 12.21 0.57 -6.73
C SER A 195 13.14 1.62 -6.12
N LEU A 196 13.73 1.36 -4.95
CA LEU A 196 14.68 2.29 -4.33
C LEU A 196 16.05 2.26 -5.02
N VAL A 197 16.49 1.10 -5.50
CA VAL A 197 17.73 0.96 -6.28
C VAL A 197 17.62 1.73 -7.59
N GLU A 198 16.51 1.63 -8.33
CA GLU A 198 16.29 2.44 -9.55
C GLU A 198 16.44 3.94 -9.26
N VAL A 199 15.94 4.38 -8.12
CA VAL A 199 16.01 5.79 -7.69
C VAL A 199 17.45 6.22 -7.37
N ILE A 200 18.29 5.31 -6.87
CA ILE A 200 19.69 5.60 -6.51
C ILE A 200 20.62 5.46 -7.74
N GLU A 201 20.37 4.50 -8.62
CA GLU A 201 21.17 4.24 -9.82
C GLU A 201 20.87 5.22 -10.97
N ASP A 202 19.67 5.80 -11.02
CA ASP A 202 19.30 6.85 -11.98
C ASP A 202 19.63 8.29 -11.48
N GLU A 203 20.33 8.44 -10.34
CA GLU A 203 20.97 9.71 -9.88
C GLU A 203 22.36 9.91 -10.52
#